data_AF-A0A1E7IEJ1-F1
#
_entry.id   AF-A0A1E7IEJ1-F1
#
_cell.length_a   1.000
_cell.length_b   1.000
_cell.length_c   1.000
_cell.angle_alpha   90.00
_cell.angle_beta   90.00
_cell.angle_gamma   90.00
#
_symmetry.space_group_name_H-M   'P 1'
#
loop_
_entity.id
_entity.type
_entity.pdbx_description
1 polymer ?
#
loop_
_entity_poly.entity_id
_entity_poly.type
_entity_poly.pdbx_seq_one_letter_code
_entity_poly.pdbx_strand_id
1 'polypeptide(L)'
;MLLIVLAGLLFVSTTRPSEIRAAVEWFLSPFPFIPGKRVATMMSLIIRFIPVILEQAKETSDAQRARGVENRKNPVYRLMKLAVPLVRRTFESADKLAVAMEARCYTEKRVNIELYATRNDWIALFLVLCLCVLLSVIDMFGCLY
;
A
#
# COMPACT_ATOMS: atom_id res chain seq x y z
N MET A 1 4.97 15.18 -22.27
CA MET A 1 3.81 15.13 -21.34
C MET A 1 2.91 13.93 -21.61
N LEU A 2 2.36 13.76 -22.82
CA LEU A 2 1.54 12.58 -23.19
C LEU A 2 2.24 11.22 -22.95
N LEU A 3 3.55 11.14 -23.24
CA LEU A 3 4.34 9.92 -23.05
C LEU A 3 4.49 9.51 -21.57
N ILE A 4 4.68 10.48 -20.67
CA ILE A 4 4.78 10.23 -19.22
C ILE A 4 3.44 9.71 -18.68
N VAL A 5 2.34 10.30 -19.16
CA VAL A 5 0.99 9.87 -18.79
C VAL A 5 0.69 8.46 -19.31
N LEU A 6 1.05 8.16 -20.57
CA LEU A 6 0.82 6.84 -21.18
C LEU A 6 1.66 5.74 -20.51
N ALA A 7 2.93 6.03 -20.21
CA ALA A 7 3.81 5.13 -19.48
C ALA A 7 3.29 4.87 -18.05
N GLY A 8 2.83 5.91 -17.36
CA GLY A 8 2.19 5.78 -16.06
C GLY A 8 0.90 4.96 -16.10
N LEU A 9 0.06 5.16 -17.12
CA LEU A 9 -1.19 4.41 -17.29
C LEU A 9 -0.93 2.93 -17.59
N LEU A 10 0.02 2.63 -18.47
CA LEU A 10 0.43 1.25 -18.79
C LEU A 10 1.03 0.57 -17.57
N PHE A 11 1.85 1.28 -16.79
CA PHE A 11 2.43 0.77 -15.56
C PHE A 11 1.36 0.45 -14.52
N VAL A 12 0.42 1.36 -14.27
CA VAL A 12 -0.70 1.14 -13.34
C VAL A 12 -1.66 0.05 -13.84
N SER A 13 -1.90 -0.04 -15.14
CA SER A 13 -2.79 -1.03 -15.75
C SER A 13 -2.19 -2.44 -15.78
N THR A 14 -0.87 -2.55 -15.87
CA THR A 14 -0.18 -3.85 -15.96
C THR A 14 0.19 -4.38 -14.57
N THR A 15 0.43 -3.49 -13.59
CA THR A 15 0.83 -3.86 -12.24
C THR A 15 -0.38 -4.14 -11.37
N ARG A 16 -0.48 -5.35 -10.80
CA ARG A 16 -1.59 -5.68 -9.91
C ARG A 16 -1.42 -4.93 -8.58
N PRO A 17 -2.51 -4.43 -7.95
CA PRO A 17 -2.43 -3.75 -6.65
C PRO A 17 -1.79 -4.60 -5.54
N SER A 18 -1.81 -5.92 -5.67
CA SER A 18 -1.13 -6.88 -4.78
C SER A 18 0.39 -6.82 -4.88
N GLU A 19 0.94 -6.54 -6.06
CA GLU A 19 2.39 -6.47 -6.31
C GLU A 19 2.96 -5.14 -5.79
N ILE A 20 2.18 -4.05 -5.89
CA ILE A 20 2.54 -2.76 -5.28
C ILE A 20 2.69 -2.89 -3.76
N ARG A 21 1.79 -3.65 -3.10
CA ARG A 21 1.89 -3.90 -1.65
C ARG A 21 3.17 -4.66 -1.29
N ALA A 22 3.53 -5.67 -2.07
CA ALA A 22 4.77 -6.42 -1.88
C ALA A 22 6.04 -5.58 -2.15
N ALA A 23 6.00 -4.69 -3.15
CA ALA A 23 7.09 -3.76 -3.44
C ALA A 23 7.30 -2.72 -2.33
N VAL A 24 6.20 -2.23 -1.73
CA VAL A 24 6.27 -1.34 -0.55
C VAL A 24 6.85 -2.10 0.65
N GLU A 25 6.47 -3.37 0.85
CA GLU A 25 7.05 -4.23 1.89
C GLU A 25 8.57 -4.41 1.73
N TRP A 26 9.01 -4.62 0.48
CA TRP A 26 10.43 -4.76 0.15
C TRP A 26 11.20 -3.45 0.30
N PHE A 27 10.62 -2.31 -0.08
CA PHE A 27 11.27 -0.99 0.03
C PHE A 27 11.52 -0.56 1.49
N LEU A 28 10.70 -1.06 2.44
CA LEU A 28 10.86 -0.78 3.87
C LEU A 28 11.76 -1.80 4.61
N SER A 29 12.24 -2.84 3.93
CA SER A 29 13.19 -3.85 4.43
C SER A 29 14.59 -3.34 4.85
N PRO A 30 15.22 -2.33 4.20
CA PRO A 30 16.66 -2.10 4.33
C PRO A 30 17.13 -1.27 5.54
N PHE A 31 16.27 -0.89 6.50
CA PHE A 31 16.69 -0.08 7.67
C PHE A 31 17.21 -0.96 8.83
N PRO A 32 18.54 -1.08 9.07
CA PRO A 32 19.12 -2.09 9.96
C PRO A 32 19.49 -1.58 11.37
N PHE A 33 19.22 -0.31 11.70
CA PHE A 33 19.68 0.35 12.95
C PHE A 33 18.73 0.14 14.16
N ILE A 34 17.61 -0.53 13.94
CA ILE A 34 16.50 -0.72 14.89
C ILE A 34 16.30 -2.24 15.03
N PRO A 35 15.74 -2.82 16.11
CA PRO A 35 15.39 -4.24 16.18
C PRO A 35 14.49 -4.66 15.00
N GLY A 36 15.14 -5.02 13.88
CA GLY A 36 14.55 -4.99 12.54
C GLY A 36 13.39 -5.95 12.39
N LYS A 37 13.35 -6.97 13.23
CA LYS A 37 12.30 -7.99 13.25
C LYS A 37 10.97 -7.52 13.82
N ARG A 38 11.00 -6.73 14.90
CA ARG A 38 9.80 -6.11 15.46
C ARG A 38 9.24 -5.11 14.46
N VAL A 39 10.13 -4.33 13.83
CA VAL A 39 9.78 -3.37 12.78
C VAL A 39 9.21 -4.06 11.55
N ALA A 40 9.81 -5.14 11.05
CA ALA A 40 9.31 -5.90 9.90
C ALA A 40 7.92 -6.50 10.16
N THR A 41 7.67 -6.98 11.38
CA THR A 41 6.34 -7.46 11.78
C THR A 41 5.33 -6.31 11.79
N MET A 42 5.69 -5.15 12.35
CA MET A 42 4.83 -3.96 12.34
C MET A 42 4.54 -3.48 10.91
N MET A 43 5.54 -3.48 10.03
CA MET A 43 5.38 -3.05 8.63
C MET A 43 4.47 -3.98 7.82
N SER A 44 4.67 -5.29 7.89
CA SER A 44 3.80 -6.26 7.20
C SER A 44 2.35 -6.16 7.70
N LEU A 45 2.17 -5.92 9.00
CA LEU A 45 0.87 -5.68 9.58
C LEU A 45 0.22 -4.38 9.10
N ILE A 46 1.00 -3.29 8.99
CA ILE A 46 0.54 -2.01 8.44
C ILE A 46 0.06 -2.19 6.99
N ILE A 47 0.87 -2.84 6.15
CA ILE A 47 0.55 -3.06 4.73
C ILE A 47 -0.74 -3.87 4.57
N ARG A 48 -0.96 -4.86 5.45
CA ARG A 48 -2.20 -5.63 5.49
C ARG A 48 -3.38 -4.85 6.05
N PHE A 49 -3.17 -3.94 7.01
CA PHE A 49 -4.24 -3.14 7.59
C PHE A 49 -4.71 -1.98 6.72
N ILE A 50 -3.84 -1.36 5.92
CA ILE A 50 -4.22 -0.28 4.99
C ILE A 50 -5.48 -0.62 4.18
N PRO A 51 -5.57 -1.75 3.44
CA PRO A 51 -6.77 -2.06 2.66
C PRO A 51 -8.00 -2.30 3.53
N VAL A 52 -7.82 -2.87 4.72
CA VAL A 52 -8.91 -3.11 5.66
C VAL A 52 -9.48 -1.78 6.18
N ILE A 53 -8.61 -0.82 6.52
CA ILE A 53 -9.00 0.52 6.98
C ILE A 53 -9.73 1.28 5.87
N LEU A 54 -9.26 1.17 4.61
CA LEU A 54 -9.92 1.80 3.47
C LEU A 54 -11.34 1.27 3.26
N GLU A 55 -11.55 -0.04 3.38
CA GLU A 55 -12.89 -0.64 3.28
C GLU A 55 -13.78 -0.17 4.45
N GLN A 56 -13.27 -0.19 5.68
CA GLN A 56 -14.01 0.32 6.85
C GLN A 56 -14.36 1.82 6.72
N ALA A 57 -13.46 2.62 6.15
CA ALA A 57 -13.70 4.03 5.89
C ALA A 57 -14.78 4.23 4.84
N LYS A 58 -14.81 3.40 3.80
CA LYS A 58 -15.85 3.41 2.76
C LYS A 58 -17.22 3.02 3.35
N GLU A 59 -17.31 1.91 4.08
CA GLU A 59 -18.54 1.52 4.77
C GLU A 59 -19.05 2.62 5.72
N THR A 60 -18.14 3.22 6.48
CA THR A 60 -18.49 4.31 7.40
C THR A 60 -18.97 5.53 6.63
N SER A 61 -18.31 5.89 5.53
CA SER A 61 -18.72 6.98 4.64
C SER A 61 -20.13 6.76 4.08
N ASP A 62 -20.41 5.56 3.58
CA ASP A 62 -21.71 5.20 3.02
C ASP A 62 -22.82 5.26 4.08
N ALA A 63 -22.52 4.80 5.32
CA ALA A 63 -23.44 4.94 6.44
C ALA A 63 -23.68 6.41 6.84
N GLN A 64 -22.65 7.27 6.83
CA GLN A 64 -22.82 8.71 7.09
C GLN A 64 -23.59 9.41 5.96
N ARG A 65 -23.45 8.94 4.72
CA ARG A 65 -24.20 9.42 3.56
C ARG A 65 -25.68 9.09 3.68
N ALA A 66 -26.02 7.86 4.06
CA ALA A 66 -27.40 7.47 4.36
C ALA A 66 -28.03 8.28 5.51
N ARG A 67 -27.21 8.72 6.48
CA ARG A 67 -27.63 9.58 7.60
C ARG A 67 -27.70 11.08 7.25
N GLY A 68 -27.45 11.45 5.99
CA GLY A 68 -27.54 12.84 5.52
C GLY A 68 -26.44 13.77 6.03
N VAL A 69 -25.33 13.24 6.57
CA VAL A 69 -24.22 14.07 7.10
C VAL A 69 -23.52 14.84 5.98
N GLU A 70 -23.56 14.33 4.75
CA GLU A 70 -23.06 15.01 3.54
C GLU A 70 -23.81 16.31 3.22
N ASN A 71 -25.04 16.49 3.72
CA ASN A 71 -25.85 17.68 3.43
C ASN A 71 -25.48 18.91 4.29
N ARG A 72 -24.52 18.78 5.22
CA ARG A 72 -24.03 19.91 6.03
C ARG A 72 -22.82 20.56 5.36
N LYS A 73 -22.87 21.90 5.21
CA LYS A 73 -21.79 22.73 4.62
C LYS A 73 -20.46 22.72 5.39
N ASN A 74 -20.43 22.30 6.66
CA ASN A 74 -19.20 22.36 7.47
C ASN A 74 -18.32 21.12 7.24
N PRO A 75 -17.15 21.28 6.57
CA PRO A 75 -16.27 20.15 6.25
C PRO A 75 -15.62 19.54 7.51
N VAL A 76 -15.36 20.35 8.54
CA VAL A 76 -14.74 19.89 9.80
C VAL A 76 -15.69 18.95 10.54
N TYR A 77 -16.97 19.31 10.60
CA TYR A 77 -17.98 18.47 11.23
C TYR A 77 -18.13 17.11 10.51
N ARG A 78 -18.12 17.12 9.18
CA ARG A 78 -18.18 15.89 8.36
C ARG A 78 -16.98 14.98 8.62
N LEU A 79 -15.77 15.56 8.66
CA LEU A 79 -14.55 14.81 8.93
C LEU A 79 -14.57 14.19 10.34
N MET A 80 -14.94 14.98 11.35
CA MET A 80 -14.97 14.50 12.73
C MET A 80 -15.97 13.34 12.92
N LYS A 81 -17.13 13.40 12.26
CA LYS A 81 -18.15 12.33 12.29
C LYS A 81 -17.71 11.05 11.58
N LEU A 82 -16.76 11.11 10.65
CA LEU A 82 -16.18 9.93 10.00
C LEU A 82 -14.95 9.42 10.78
N ALA A 83 -14.09 10.31 11.24
CA ALA A 83 -12.84 9.96 11.90
C ALA A 83 -13.06 9.26 13.25
N VAL A 84 -13.96 9.78 14.10
CA VAL A 84 -14.23 9.21 15.44
C VAL A 84 -14.64 7.72 15.38
N PRO A 85 -15.65 7.31 14.58
CA PRO A 85 -16.02 5.90 14.50
C PRO A 85 -14.95 5.04 13.83
N LEU A 86 -14.24 5.57 12.83
CA LEU A 86 -13.18 4.85 12.14
C LEU A 86 -12.03 4.53 13.11
N VAL A 87 -11.56 5.54 13.86
CA VAL A 87 -10.49 5.40 14.85
C VAL A 87 -10.87 4.39 15.93
N ARG A 88 -12.11 4.45 16.44
CA ARG A 88 -12.62 3.47 17.41
C ARG A 88 -12.58 2.04 16.85
N ARG A 89 -13.08 1.82 15.62
CA ARG A 89 -13.06 0.50 14.98
C ARG A 89 -11.65 -0.01 14.75
N THR A 90 -10.71 0.88 14.39
CA THR A 90 -9.31 0.49 14.23
C THR A 90 -8.65 0.09 15.53
N PHE A 91 -8.91 0.79 16.64
CA PHE A 91 -8.39 0.39 17.96
C PHE A 91 -8.99 -0.94 18.43
N GLU A 92 -10.31 -1.13 18.31
CA GLU A 92 -10.96 -2.40 18.64
C GLU A 92 -10.39 -3.57 17.80
N SER A 93 -10.06 -3.31 16.54
CA SER A 93 -9.43 -4.31 15.66
C SER A 93 -7.98 -4.62 16.06
N ALA A 94 -7.23 -3.60 16.50
CA ALA A 94 -5.87 -3.76 17.00
C ALA A 94 -5.84 -4.58 18.30
N ASP A 95 -6.75 -4.31 19.23
CA ASP A 95 -6.88 -5.07 20.48
C ASP A 95 -7.22 -6.54 20.20
N LYS A 96 -8.19 -6.79 19.32
CA LYS A 96 -8.54 -8.17 18.89
C LYS A 96 -7.36 -8.88 18.26
N LEU A 97 -6.55 -8.17 17.46
CA LEU A 97 -5.35 -8.74 16.87
C LEU A 97 -4.31 -9.06 17.94
N ALA A 98 -4.05 -8.15 18.88
CA ALA A 98 -3.08 -8.36 19.95
C ALA A 98 -3.43 -9.60 20.78
N VAL A 99 -4.69 -9.72 21.20
CA VAL A 99 -5.19 -10.90 21.93
C VAL A 99 -5.06 -12.18 21.08
N ALA A 100 -5.34 -12.12 19.79
CA ALA A 100 -5.16 -13.28 18.90
C ALA A 100 -3.69 -13.66 18.70
N MET A 101 -2.77 -12.68 18.70
CA MET A 101 -1.33 -12.92 18.63
C MET A 101 -0.81 -13.56 19.92
N GLU A 102 -1.28 -13.10 21.07
CA GLU A 102 -0.98 -13.69 22.38
C GLU A 102 -1.50 -15.13 22.49
N ALA A 103 -2.73 -15.38 22.06
CA ALA A 103 -3.32 -16.73 22.04
C ALA A 103 -2.56 -17.72 21.14
N ARG A 104 -1.86 -17.21 20.10
CA ARG A 104 -0.99 -18.00 19.23
C ARG A 104 0.45 -18.07 19.73
N CYS A 105 0.73 -17.62 20.95
CA CYS A 105 2.05 -17.59 21.56
C CYS A 105 3.08 -16.82 20.71
N TYR A 106 2.69 -15.68 20.13
CA TYR A 106 3.62 -14.83 19.37
C TYR A 106 4.84 -14.48 20.22
N THR A 107 6.04 -14.69 19.66
CA THR A 107 7.32 -14.44 20.33
C THR A 107 8.27 -13.79 19.33
N GLU A 108 8.93 -12.71 19.76
CA GLU A 108 9.85 -11.89 18.94
C GLU A 108 11.06 -12.69 18.40
N LYS A 109 11.30 -13.91 18.92
CA LYS A 109 12.43 -14.77 18.59
C LYS A 109 12.29 -15.66 17.35
N ARG A 110 11.15 -15.74 16.62
CA ARG A 110 11.04 -16.62 15.41
C ARG A 110 11.00 -15.99 14.00
N VAL A 111 11.82 -16.61 13.12
CA VAL A 111 11.87 -16.72 11.64
C VAL A 111 12.22 -15.50 10.77
N ASN A 112 13.23 -15.71 9.92
CA ASN A 112 13.68 -14.85 8.82
C ASN A 112 12.62 -14.87 7.70
N ILE A 113 12.16 -13.70 7.28
CA ILE A 113 11.41 -13.57 6.03
C ILE A 113 12.47 -13.37 4.95
N GLU A 114 12.94 -14.46 4.36
CA GLU A 114 13.71 -14.39 3.12
C GLU A 114 12.75 -13.97 2.02
N LEU A 115 12.75 -12.68 1.67
CA LEU A 115 12.16 -12.22 0.43
C LEU A 115 13.01 -12.80 -0.71
N TYR A 116 12.56 -13.89 -1.32
CA TYR A 116 13.15 -14.41 -2.53
C TYR A 116 12.87 -13.44 -3.67
N ALA A 117 13.91 -12.70 -4.09
CA ALA A 117 13.96 -12.10 -5.42
C ALA A 117 13.84 -13.24 -6.44
N THR A 118 12.63 -13.45 -6.94
CA THR A 118 12.36 -14.49 -7.92
C THR A 118 12.97 -14.07 -9.26
N ARG A 119 13.51 -15.01 -10.03
CA ARG A 119 14.13 -14.80 -11.36
C ARG A 119 13.29 -13.98 -12.35
N ASN A 120 11.97 -13.93 -12.15
CA ASN A 120 11.05 -13.07 -12.88
C ASN A 120 11.25 -11.56 -12.63
N ASP A 121 11.78 -11.17 -11.49
CA ASP A 121 12.05 -9.76 -11.13
C ASP A 121 13.20 -9.21 -11.99
N TRP A 122 14.20 -10.05 -12.28
CA TRP A 122 15.29 -9.72 -13.20
C TRP A 122 14.81 -9.58 -14.66
N ILE A 123 13.87 -10.44 -15.08
CA ILE A 123 13.26 -10.36 -16.42
C ILE A 123 12.37 -9.12 -16.52
N ALA A 124 11.61 -8.78 -15.48
CA ALA A 124 10.79 -7.57 -15.42
C ALA A 124 11.67 -6.31 -15.45
N LEU A 125 12.77 -6.27 -14.71
CA LEU A 125 13.75 -5.18 -14.76
C LEU A 125 14.35 -5.01 -16.15
N PHE A 126 14.76 -6.10 -16.79
CA PHE A 126 15.35 -6.05 -18.13
C PHE A 126 14.33 -5.58 -19.18
N LEU A 127 13.08 -6.03 -19.07
CA LEU A 127 11.99 -5.62 -19.97
C LEU A 127 11.62 -4.16 -19.78
N VAL A 128 11.52 -3.68 -18.53
CA VAL A 128 11.25 -2.26 -18.21
C VAL A 128 12.42 -1.38 -18.69
N LEU A 129 13.66 -1.79 -18.45
CA LEU A 129 14.84 -1.08 -18.94
C LEU A 129 14.84 -1.01 -20.47
N CYS A 130 14.60 -2.14 -21.15
CA CYS A 130 14.53 -2.20 -22.60
C CYS A 130 13.42 -1.30 -23.17
N LEU A 131 12.25 -1.31 -22.55
CA LEU A 131 11.12 -0.47 -22.95
C LEU A 131 11.41 1.01 -22.70
N CYS A 132 12.01 1.38 -21.56
CA CYS A 132 12.46 2.75 -21.30
C CYS A 132 13.53 3.22 -22.30
N VAL A 133 14.49 2.37 -22.65
CA VAL A 133 15.53 2.69 -23.64
C VAL A 133 14.91 2.86 -25.03
N LEU A 134 14.05 1.94 -25.46
CA LEU A 134 13.31 2.05 -26.73
C LEU A 134 12.50 3.36 -26.79
N LEU A 135 11.79 3.70 -25.72
CA LEU A 135 11.03 4.95 -25.66
C LEU A 135 11.93 6.19 -25.70
N SER A 136 13.07 6.19 -25.01
CA SER A 136 14.04 7.30 -25.07
C SER A 136 14.67 7.49 -26.45
N VAL A 137 14.89 6.38 -27.18
CA VAL A 137 15.38 6.41 -28.56
C VAL A 137 14.30 6.93 -29.50
N ILE A 138 13.03 6.56 -29.29
CA ILE A 138 11.89 7.08 -30.06
C ILE A 138 11.70 8.59 -29.79
N ASP A 139 11.83 9.07 -28.55
CA ASP A 139 11.81 10.50 -28.23
C ASP A 139 12.98 11.24 -28.91
N MET A 140 14.17 10.64 -28.96
CA MET A 140 15.34 11.22 -29.64
C MET A 140 15.14 11.32 -31.17
N PHE A 141 14.50 10.32 -31.79
CA PHE A 141 14.17 10.34 -33.22
C PHE A 141 12.96 11.25 -33.54
N GLY A 142 11.96 11.31 -32.66
CA GLY A 142 10.78 12.18 -32.80
C GLY A 142 11.06 13.67 -32.58
N CYS A 143 12.19 14.01 -31.97
CA CYS A 143 12.66 15.39 -31.83
C CYS A 143 13.50 15.87 -33.04
N LEU A 144 13.80 14.96 -33.99
CA LEU A 144 14.68 15.18 -35.15
C LEU A 144 13.93 15.22 -36.50
N TYR A 145 12.60 15.11 -36.49
CA TYR A 145 11.70 15.24 -37.65
C TYR A 145 10.55 16.20 -37.32
#